data_AF-A0A6G4PL12-F1
#
_entry.id   AF-A0A6G4PL12-F1
#
_cell.length_a   1.000
_cell.length_b   1.000
_cell.length_c   1.000
_cell.angle_alpha   90.00
_cell.angle_beta   90.00
_cell.angle_gamma   90.00
#
_symmetry.space_group_name_H-M   'P 1'
#
loop_
_entity.id
_entity.type
_entity.pdbx_description
1 polymer ?
#
loop_
_entity_poly.entity_id
_entity_poly.type
_entity_poly.pdbx_seq_one_letter_code
_entity_poly.pdbx_strand_id
1 'polypeptide(L)'
;CQMELTSHLLTAAAFGTMKNSENELAEQLIEQTGDNTLTLMDKGYYSLGLLNAWSLAGEHRHWMIPLRKGAQYEEIRKLGKGDHLVKLKTSPQARKKWPGLGNEVTARLLTVTRKGKVCHLLTSMTDAMRFPGGEMGDLYSHRWEIELGYREIKQTMQRSRLTLRSKKPELVEQELWGVLLAYNLVRYQMIKMAEHLKGYW
;
A
#
# COMPACT_ATOMS: atom_id res chain seq x y z
N CYS A 1 7.10 -0.39 -5.48
CA CYS A 1 7.23 1.02 -5.07
C CYS A 1 5.97 1.44 -4.31
N GLN A 2 6.03 2.59 -3.63
CA GLN A 2 4.89 3.33 -3.12
C GLN A 2 4.62 4.52 -4.03
N MET A 3 3.35 4.90 -4.13
CA MET A 3 2.90 6.00 -4.97
C MET A 3 1.82 6.77 -4.24
N GLU A 4 1.93 8.10 -4.22
CA GLU A 4 0.85 8.97 -3.77
C GLU A 4 -0.25 9.01 -4.85
N LEU A 5 -1.50 8.77 -4.46
CA LEU A 5 -2.57 8.42 -5.39
C LEU A 5 -3.08 9.61 -6.22
N THR A 6 -2.97 10.83 -5.72
CA THR A 6 -3.50 12.03 -6.39
C THR A 6 -2.52 12.56 -7.44
N SER A 7 -1.24 12.58 -7.07
CA SER A 7 -0.14 13.16 -7.84
C SER A 7 0.57 12.12 -8.72
N HIS A 8 0.38 10.84 -8.42
CA HIS A 8 1.16 9.69 -8.90
C HIS A 8 2.67 9.84 -8.70
N LEU A 9 3.12 10.68 -7.76
CA LEU A 9 4.53 10.73 -7.38
C LEU A 9 4.90 9.43 -6.67
N LEU A 10 6.01 8.82 -7.08
CA LEU A 10 6.58 7.69 -6.35
C LEU A 10 7.27 8.23 -5.10
N THR A 11 6.84 7.77 -3.94
CA THR A 11 7.43 8.21 -2.66
C THR A 11 8.59 7.32 -2.23
N ALA A 12 8.56 6.05 -2.62
CA ALA A 12 9.59 5.07 -2.26
C ALA A 12 9.64 3.92 -3.27
N ALA A 13 10.80 3.27 -3.40
CA ALA A 13 10.95 2.05 -4.18
C ALA A 13 11.99 1.13 -3.56
N ALA A 14 11.81 -0.16 -3.78
CA ALA A 14 12.74 -1.19 -3.37
C ALA A 14 12.93 -2.13 -4.58
N PHE A 15 14.18 -2.52 -4.80
CA PHE A 15 14.57 -3.46 -5.84
C PHE A 15 15.16 -4.69 -5.19
N GLY A 16 15.06 -5.82 -5.87
CA GLY A 16 15.65 -7.07 -5.40
C GLY A 16 15.77 -8.08 -6.53
N THR A 17 16.18 -9.26 -6.14
CA THR A 17 16.39 -10.38 -7.06
C THR A 17 15.18 -11.31 -7.06
N MET A 18 15.18 -12.30 -7.96
CA MET A 18 14.15 -13.36 -8.00
C MET A 18 14.08 -14.20 -6.70
N LYS A 19 15.07 -14.09 -5.82
CA LYS A 19 15.08 -14.77 -4.51
C LYS A 19 14.24 -14.02 -3.47
N ASN A 20 13.98 -12.73 -3.69
CA ASN A 20 13.24 -11.90 -2.76
C ASN A 20 11.74 -12.01 -3.02
N SER A 21 10.97 -12.19 -1.95
CA SER A 21 9.52 -12.11 -2.05
C SER A 21 9.04 -10.65 -2.10
N GLU A 22 7.85 -10.41 -2.66
CA GLU A 22 7.25 -9.07 -2.66
C GLU A 22 7.05 -8.52 -1.23
N ASN A 23 6.76 -9.39 -0.26
CA ASN A 23 6.68 -9.00 1.15
C ASN A 23 8.03 -8.52 1.68
N GLU A 24 9.14 -9.20 1.36
CA GLU A 24 10.48 -8.75 1.75
C GLU A 24 10.86 -7.41 1.12
N LEU A 25 10.41 -7.14 -0.10
CA LEU A 25 10.60 -5.82 -0.72
C LEU A 25 9.72 -4.75 -0.07
N ALA A 26 8.50 -5.08 0.33
CA ALA A 26 7.62 -4.16 1.06
C ALA A 26 8.19 -3.81 2.44
N GLU A 27 8.85 -4.75 3.12
CA GLU A 27 9.52 -4.53 4.41
C GLU A 27 10.54 -3.38 4.34
N GLN A 28 11.25 -3.24 3.22
CA GLN A 28 12.24 -2.17 2.99
C GLN A 28 11.62 -0.77 2.85
N LEU A 29 10.29 -0.70 2.64
CA LEU A 29 9.55 0.55 2.45
C LEU A 29 8.93 1.07 3.75
N ILE A 30 8.97 0.29 4.84
CA ILE A 30 8.37 0.66 6.12
C ILE A 30 8.94 1.99 6.62
N GLU A 31 10.26 2.11 6.68
CA GLU A 31 10.97 3.31 7.17
C GLU A 31 10.79 4.52 6.26
N GLN A 32 10.57 4.29 4.96
CA GLN A 32 10.38 5.34 3.96
C GLN A 32 8.94 5.87 3.92
N THR A 33 8.00 5.17 4.56
CA THR A 33 6.61 5.60 4.61
C THR A 33 6.47 6.80 5.55
N GLY A 34 5.87 7.89 5.10
CA GLY A 34 5.63 9.05 5.96
C GLY A 34 4.55 8.81 7.03
N ASP A 35 4.56 9.64 8.07
CA ASP A 35 3.52 9.67 9.10
C ASP A 35 2.20 10.24 8.59
N ASN A 36 1.11 9.97 9.30
CA ASN A 36 -0.25 10.40 8.94
C ASN A 36 -0.69 9.92 7.54
N THR A 37 -0.33 8.69 7.20
CA THR A 37 -0.62 8.09 5.89
C THR A 37 -1.53 6.88 6.00
N LEU A 38 -2.29 6.62 4.93
CA LEU A 38 -3.00 5.35 4.71
C LEU A 38 -2.39 4.64 3.50
N THR A 39 -1.78 3.49 3.74
CA THR A 39 -1.23 2.65 2.66
C THR A 39 -2.28 1.63 2.18
N LEU A 40 -2.71 1.75 0.91
CA LEU A 40 -3.61 0.78 0.29
C LEU A 40 -2.82 -0.39 -0.30
N MET A 41 -2.89 -1.54 0.36
CA MET A 41 -2.16 -2.74 -0.04
C MET A 41 -3.02 -3.69 -0.87
N ASP A 42 -2.38 -4.40 -1.80
CA ASP A 42 -3.01 -5.55 -2.45
C ASP A 42 -3.04 -6.77 -1.51
N LYS A 43 -3.94 -7.71 -1.78
CA LYS A 43 -4.11 -8.96 -1.03
C LYS A 43 -2.82 -9.80 -0.92
N GLY A 44 -1.89 -9.67 -1.88
CA GLY A 44 -0.58 -10.34 -1.84
C GLY A 44 0.29 -9.98 -0.62
N TYR A 45 0.06 -8.80 -0.03
CA TYR A 45 0.80 -8.30 1.13
C TYR A 45 0.19 -8.70 2.48
N TYR A 46 -0.72 -9.68 2.50
CA TYR A 46 -1.35 -10.16 3.73
C TYR A 46 -0.33 -10.89 4.63
N SER A 47 0.28 -10.15 5.55
CA SER A 47 1.22 -10.63 6.56
C SER A 47 1.01 -9.81 7.84
N LEU A 48 0.48 -10.43 8.90
CA LEU A 48 0.21 -9.71 10.16
C LEU A 48 1.47 -9.12 10.79
N GLY A 49 2.64 -9.75 10.57
CA GLY A 49 3.92 -9.19 11.00
C GLY A 49 4.28 -7.91 10.26
N LEU A 50 4.19 -7.94 8.92
CA LEU A 50 4.42 -6.77 8.07
C LEU A 50 3.47 -5.63 8.42
N LEU A 51 2.16 -5.92 8.48
CA LEU A 51 1.12 -4.93 8.74
C LEU A 51 1.23 -4.31 10.14
N ASN A 52 1.59 -5.11 11.14
CA ASN A 52 1.85 -4.63 12.50
C ASN A 52 3.09 -3.73 12.53
N ALA A 53 4.21 -4.18 11.95
CA ALA A 53 5.42 -3.39 11.86
C ALA A 53 5.19 -2.05 11.13
N TRP A 54 4.41 -2.07 10.05
CA TRP A 54 4.05 -0.87 9.29
C TRP A 54 3.35 0.19 10.16
N SER A 55 2.47 -0.25 11.05
CA SER A 55 1.70 0.65 11.92
C SER A 55 2.54 1.17 13.09
N LEU A 56 3.54 0.40 13.52
CA LEU A 56 4.41 0.74 14.66
C LEU A 56 5.63 1.56 14.29
N ALA A 57 5.99 1.65 13.01
CA ALA A 57 7.20 2.33 12.55
C ALA A 57 7.11 3.88 12.55
N GLY A 58 5.96 4.46 12.91
CA GLY A 58 5.79 5.90 13.01
C GLY A 58 4.43 6.31 13.54
N GLU A 59 4.08 7.57 13.38
CA GLU A 59 2.85 8.14 13.92
C GLU A 59 1.71 8.07 12.89
N HIS A 60 0.55 7.57 13.31
CA HIS A 60 -0.66 7.46 12.48
C HIS A 60 -0.40 6.82 11.10
N ARG A 61 0.46 5.79 11.03
CA ARG A 61 0.66 4.99 9.83
C ARG A 61 -0.38 3.89 9.76
N HIS A 62 -1.29 4.03 8.82
CA HIS A 62 -2.39 3.11 8.63
C HIS A 62 -2.21 2.29 7.36
N TRP A 63 -2.86 1.14 7.33
CA TRP A 63 -2.95 0.29 6.14
C TRP A 63 -4.38 -0.15 5.91
N MET A 64 -4.68 -0.48 4.66
CA MET A 64 -5.92 -1.14 4.27
C MET A 64 -5.64 -2.20 3.21
N ILE A 65 -6.21 -3.38 3.39
CA ILE A 65 -5.96 -4.55 2.55
C ILE A 65 -7.22 -5.41 2.41
N PRO A 66 -7.45 -6.09 1.28
CA PRO A 66 -8.51 -7.07 1.16
C PRO A 66 -8.27 -8.25 2.10
N LEU A 67 -9.32 -8.70 2.77
CA LEU A 67 -9.27 -9.88 3.60
C LEU A 67 -8.85 -11.11 2.76
N ARG A 68 -7.89 -11.87 3.29
CA ARG A 68 -7.49 -13.14 2.67
C ARG A 68 -8.64 -14.16 2.72
N LYS A 69 -8.82 -14.94 1.66
CA LYS A 69 -9.82 -16.02 1.64
C LYS A 69 -9.52 -17.03 2.75
N GLY A 70 -10.50 -17.36 3.58
CA GLY A 70 -10.37 -18.30 4.69
C GLY A 70 -9.62 -17.74 5.91
N ALA A 71 -9.33 -16.43 5.95
CA ALA A 71 -8.76 -15.79 7.13
C ALA A 71 -9.67 -16.00 8.34
N GLN A 72 -9.07 -16.48 9.43
CA GLN A 72 -9.75 -16.67 10.71
C GLN A 72 -9.58 -15.41 11.55
N TYR A 73 -10.69 -14.91 12.10
CA TYR A 73 -10.71 -13.77 12.98
C TYR A 73 -11.81 -13.96 14.02
N GLU A 74 -11.65 -13.30 15.16
CA GLU A 74 -12.63 -13.26 16.23
C GLU A 74 -13.24 -11.86 16.26
N GLU A 75 -14.57 -11.76 16.22
CA GLU A 75 -15.24 -10.47 16.35
C GLU A 75 -15.22 -10.03 17.82
N ILE A 76 -14.61 -8.87 18.08
CA ILE A 76 -14.60 -8.25 19.40
C ILE A 76 -15.93 -7.53 19.64
N ARG A 77 -16.34 -6.71 18.67
CA ARG A 77 -17.59 -5.95 18.71
C ARG A 77 -17.99 -5.45 17.33
N LYS A 78 -19.29 -5.24 17.16
CA LYS A 78 -19.86 -4.56 16.00
C LYS A 78 -19.79 -3.05 16.18
N LEU A 79 -19.30 -2.34 15.16
CA LEU A 79 -19.23 -0.87 15.11
C LEU A 79 -20.39 -0.30 14.28
N GLY A 80 -20.92 -1.08 13.34
CA GLY A 80 -22.03 -0.69 12.48
C GLY A 80 -22.47 -1.82 11.54
N LYS A 81 -23.31 -1.51 10.55
CA LYS A 81 -23.72 -2.49 9.53
C LYS A 81 -22.52 -2.80 8.62
N GLY A 82 -22.02 -4.03 8.68
CA GLY A 82 -20.86 -4.44 7.90
C GLY A 82 -19.55 -3.85 8.40
N ASP A 83 -19.50 -3.36 9.63
CA ASP A 83 -18.33 -2.72 10.24
C ASP A 83 -18.09 -3.31 11.63
N HIS A 84 -16.94 -3.96 11.80
CA HIS A 84 -16.64 -4.81 12.95
C HIS A 84 -15.21 -4.58 13.41
N LEU A 85 -15.00 -4.55 14.72
CA LEU A 85 -13.66 -4.63 15.31
C LEU A 85 -13.33 -6.11 15.53
N VAL A 86 -12.22 -6.57 14.99
CA VAL A 86 -11.84 -7.99 14.98
C VAL A 86 -10.42 -8.20 15.52
N LYS A 87 -10.17 -9.39 16.05
CA LYS A 87 -8.85 -9.90 16.44
C LYS A 87 -8.38 -10.97 15.46
N LEU A 88 -7.13 -10.86 15.07
CA LEU A 88 -6.45 -11.79 14.17
C LEU A 88 -5.32 -12.47 14.93
N LYS A 89 -5.36 -13.80 15.03
CA LYS A 89 -4.30 -14.58 15.70
C LYS A 89 -3.05 -14.63 14.83
N THR A 90 -1.89 -14.38 15.43
CA THR A 90 -0.60 -14.46 14.74
C THR A 90 -0.05 -15.87 14.80
N SER A 91 0.78 -16.25 13.82
CA SER A 91 1.45 -17.56 13.82
C SER A 91 2.77 -17.50 14.60
N PRO A 92 3.22 -18.62 15.21
CA PRO A 92 4.54 -18.68 15.85
C PRO A 92 5.69 -18.32 14.89
N GLN A 93 5.57 -18.73 13.62
CA GLN A 93 6.56 -18.39 12.59
C GLN A 93 6.63 -16.88 12.33
N ALA A 94 5.48 -16.20 12.27
CA ALA A 94 5.44 -14.75 12.10
C ALA A 94 6.08 -14.04 13.31
N ARG A 95 5.79 -14.48 14.53
CA ARG A 95 6.39 -13.91 15.75
C ARG A 95 7.91 -14.15 15.84
N LYS A 96 8.40 -15.27 15.32
CA LYS A 96 9.85 -15.53 15.21
C LYS A 96 10.53 -14.55 14.23
N LYS A 97 9.87 -14.22 13.11
CA LYS A 97 10.38 -13.23 12.15
C LYS A 97 10.26 -11.79 12.68
N TRP A 98 9.21 -11.51 13.45
CA TRP A 98 8.86 -10.18 13.93
C TRP A 98 8.81 -10.15 15.47
N PRO A 99 9.92 -9.83 16.15
CA PRO A 99 9.99 -9.85 17.62
C PRO A 99 8.97 -8.94 18.33
N GLY A 100 8.54 -7.85 17.69
CA GLY A 100 7.50 -6.93 18.21
C GLY A 100 6.06 -7.37 17.96
N LEU A 101 5.84 -8.54 17.33
CA LEU A 101 4.51 -9.02 17.00
C LEU A 101 3.89 -9.81 18.17
N GLY A 102 2.78 -9.30 18.71
CA GLY A 102 2.00 -9.97 19.75
C GLY A 102 1.31 -11.25 19.25
N ASN A 103 0.61 -11.94 20.16
CA ASN A 103 -0.20 -13.12 19.82
C ASN A 103 -1.42 -12.79 18.96
N GLU A 104 -1.89 -11.55 19.04
CA GLU A 104 -3.08 -11.06 18.37
C GLU A 104 -2.81 -9.68 17.79
N VAL A 105 -3.40 -9.39 16.64
CA VAL A 105 -3.46 -8.04 16.05
C VAL A 105 -4.93 -7.64 15.99
N THR A 106 -5.26 -6.48 16.54
CA THR A 106 -6.60 -5.90 16.41
C THR A 106 -6.68 -5.11 15.12
N ALA A 107 -7.73 -5.33 14.34
CA ALA A 107 -8.00 -4.62 13.10
C ALA A 107 -9.49 -4.35 12.97
N ARG A 108 -9.86 -3.45 12.07
CA ARG A 108 -11.25 -3.21 11.69
C ARG A 108 -11.56 -3.93 10.39
N LEU A 109 -12.67 -4.64 10.38
CA LEU A 109 -13.20 -5.39 9.25
C LEU A 109 -14.42 -4.65 8.68
N LEU A 110 -14.32 -4.29 7.40
CA LEU A 110 -15.34 -3.57 6.66
C LEU A 110 -15.88 -4.45 5.53
N THR A 111 -17.19 -4.50 5.40
CA THR A 111 -17.89 -5.18 4.32
C THR A 111 -18.37 -4.14 3.33
N VAL A 112 -17.77 -4.15 2.15
CA VAL A 112 -18.01 -3.17 1.08
C VAL A 112 -18.61 -3.89 -0.10
N THR A 113 -19.66 -3.33 -0.70
CA THR A 113 -20.22 -3.86 -1.96
C THR A 113 -19.75 -2.97 -3.10
N ARG A 114 -18.98 -3.54 -4.04
CA ARG A 114 -18.48 -2.82 -5.22
C ARG A 114 -18.90 -3.56 -6.48
N LYS A 115 -19.56 -2.84 -7.41
CA LYS A 115 -20.06 -3.41 -8.69
C LYS A 115 -20.86 -4.71 -8.47
N GLY A 116 -21.73 -4.73 -7.45
CA GLY A 116 -22.55 -5.88 -7.08
C GLY A 116 -21.82 -7.05 -6.41
N LYS A 117 -20.52 -6.94 -6.14
CA LYS A 117 -19.73 -7.96 -5.44
C LYS A 117 -19.39 -7.50 -4.03
N VAL A 118 -19.66 -8.36 -3.05
CA VAL A 118 -19.25 -8.14 -1.66
C VAL A 118 -17.76 -8.42 -1.53
N CYS A 119 -17.05 -7.48 -0.92
CA CYS A 119 -15.64 -7.54 -0.58
C CYS A 119 -15.48 -7.24 0.91
N HIS A 120 -14.49 -7.86 1.54
CA HIS A 120 -14.12 -7.60 2.91
C HIS A 120 -12.76 -6.93 2.93
N LEU A 121 -12.66 -5.78 3.59
CA LEU A 121 -11.42 -5.02 3.77
C LEU A 121 -11.03 -5.07 5.25
N LEU A 122 -9.75 -5.26 5.51
CA LEU A 122 -9.15 -5.07 6.82
C LEU A 122 -8.36 -3.76 6.84
N THR A 123 -8.40 -3.05 7.95
CA THR A 123 -7.61 -1.84 8.17
C THR A 123 -7.17 -1.70 9.62
N SER A 124 -6.02 -1.04 9.84
CA SER A 124 -5.59 -0.61 11.19
C SER A 124 -6.30 0.65 11.71
N MET A 125 -7.18 1.27 10.91
CA MET A 125 -7.99 2.43 11.31
C MET A 125 -9.17 2.00 12.19
N THR A 126 -8.89 1.71 13.47
CA THR A 126 -9.84 1.12 14.43
C THR A 126 -10.80 2.12 15.07
N ASP A 127 -10.48 3.42 15.04
CA ASP A 127 -11.35 4.48 15.53
C ASP A 127 -12.45 4.81 14.49
N ALA A 128 -13.65 4.30 14.72
CA ALA A 128 -14.80 4.50 13.82
C ALA A 128 -15.34 5.93 13.81
N MET A 129 -15.10 6.71 14.87
CA MET A 129 -15.55 8.11 14.95
C MET A 129 -14.61 9.02 14.18
N ARG A 130 -13.30 8.78 14.29
CA ARG A 130 -12.29 9.51 13.50
C ARG A 130 -12.31 9.11 12.03
N PHE A 131 -12.64 7.85 11.75
CA PHE A 131 -12.54 7.28 10.41
C PHE A 131 -13.86 6.59 10.00
N PRO A 132 -14.82 7.30 9.42
CA PRO A 132 -16.10 6.73 9.02
C PRO A 132 -15.94 5.59 8.00
N GLY A 133 -16.65 4.47 8.22
CA GLY A 133 -16.52 3.27 7.38
C GLY A 133 -17.10 3.43 5.96
N GLY A 134 -18.01 4.39 5.75
CA GLY A 134 -18.73 4.59 4.49
C GLY A 134 -17.83 4.91 3.31
N GLU A 135 -16.75 5.66 3.54
CA GLU A 135 -15.84 6.14 2.49
C GLU A 135 -14.66 5.18 2.22
N MET A 136 -14.44 4.22 3.12
CA MET A 136 -13.29 3.30 3.04
C MET A 136 -13.29 2.43 1.79
N GLY A 137 -14.48 2.02 1.35
CA GLY A 137 -14.64 1.24 0.12
C GLY A 137 -14.22 2.02 -1.12
N ASP A 138 -14.58 3.30 -1.18
CA ASP A 138 -14.24 4.20 -2.27
C ASP A 138 -12.75 4.57 -2.22
N LEU A 139 -12.19 4.80 -1.04
CA LEU A 139 -10.75 4.99 -0.85
C LEU A 139 -9.96 3.78 -1.37
N TYR A 140 -10.34 2.55 -1.00
CA TYR A 140 -9.68 1.36 -1.51
C TYR A 140 -9.78 1.22 -3.03
N SER A 141 -10.81 1.80 -3.63
CA SER A 141 -11.01 1.77 -5.07
C SER A 141 -9.88 2.45 -5.85
N HIS A 142 -9.24 3.48 -5.26
CA HIS A 142 -8.08 4.19 -5.79
C HIS A 142 -6.77 3.40 -5.69
N ARG A 143 -6.75 2.21 -5.08
CA ARG A 143 -5.59 1.32 -5.14
C ARG A 143 -5.14 1.02 -6.57
N TRP A 144 -6.07 1.06 -7.52
CA TRP A 144 -5.80 0.81 -8.95
C TRP A 144 -4.95 1.92 -9.61
N GLU A 145 -4.83 3.10 -9.00
CA GLU A 145 -3.99 4.19 -9.53
C GLU A 145 -2.54 3.73 -9.70
N ILE A 146 -2.02 2.89 -8.80
CA ILE A 146 -0.63 2.38 -8.95
C ILE A 146 -0.43 1.52 -10.20
N GLU A 147 -1.49 0.83 -10.67
CA GLU A 147 -1.43 0.09 -11.94
C GLU A 147 -1.36 1.04 -13.14
N LEU A 148 -2.04 2.19 -13.04
CA LEU A 148 -1.91 3.27 -14.02
C LEU A 148 -0.50 3.88 -13.97
N GLY A 149 0.07 4.15 -12.79
CA GLY A 149 1.45 4.60 -12.64
C GLY A 149 2.45 3.62 -13.27
N TYR A 150 2.30 2.31 -13.04
CA TYR A 150 3.14 1.31 -13.72
C TYR A 150 2.96 1.33 -15.25
N ARG A 151 1.74 1.58 -15.75
CA ARG A 151 1.49 1.74 -17.19
C ARG A 151 2.16 2.99 -17.75
N GLU A 152 2.07 4.12 -17.05
CA GLU A 152 2.73 5.37 -17.42
C GLU A 152 4.25 5.16 -17.59
N ILE A 153 4.88 4.49 -16.63
CA ILE A 153 6.32 4.20 -16.68
C ILE A 153 6.66 3.23 -17.82
N LYS A 154 6.02 2.05 -17.85
CA LYS A 154 6.41 0.95 -18.76
C LYS A 154 6.01 1.21 -20.21
N GLN A 155 4.81 1.73 -20.44
CA GLN A 155 4.26 1.87 -21.79
C GLN A 155 4.48 3.26 -22.34
N THR A 156 4.28 4.32 -21.55
CA THR A 156 4.36 5.69 -22.07
C THR A 156 5.80 6.18 -22.07
N MET A 157 6.44 6.23 -20.90
CA MET A 157 7.80 6.74 -20.77
C MET A 157 8.81 5.85 -21.50
N GLN A 158 8.74 4.53 -21.30
CA GLN A 158 9.64 3.58 -21.94
C GLN A 158 9.16 3.09 -23.32
N ARG A 159 8.01 3.56 -23.81
CA ARG A 159 7.46 3.19 -25.13
C ARG A 159 7.30 1.67 -25.31
N SER A 160 6.97 0.95 -24.24
CA SER A 160 6.92 -0.52 -24.19
C SER A 160 8.24 -1.20 -24.61
N ARG A 161 9.36 -0.47 -24.51
CA ARG A 161 10.72 -0.93 -24.78
C ARG A 161 11.53 -0.83 -23.50
N LEU A 162 11.29 -1.75 -22.56
CA LEU A 162 12.12 -1.88 -21.37
C LEU A 162 13.48 -2.44 -21.78
N THR A 163 14.41 -1.54 -22.16
CA THR A 163 15.78 -1.89 -22.51
C THR A 163 16.72 -1.32 -21.45
N LEU A 164 16.92 -2.08 -20.38
CA LEU A 164 18.04 -1.87 -19.46
C LEU A 164 19.31 -2.32 -20.19
N ARG A 165 20.35 -1.49 -20.19
CA ARG A 165 21.54 -1.69 -21.04
C ARG A 165 22.66 -2.39 -20.29
N SER A 166 22.76 -2.12 -19.00
CA SER A 166 23.77 -2.71 -18.15
C SER A 166 23.62 -4.23 -18.05
N LYS A 167 24.77 -4.91 -17.95
CA LYS A 167 24.87 -6.34 -17.67
C LYS A 167 25.35 -6.64 -16.24
N LYS A 168 25.53 -5.60 -15.41
CA LYS A 168 25.91 -5.72 -13.99
C LYS A 168 24.72 -5.39 -13.10
N PRO A 169 24.34 -6.24 -12.13
CA PRO A 169 23.15 -6.03 -11.29
C PRO A 169 23.09 -4.64 -10.64
N GLU A 170 24.21 -4.16 -10.12
CA GLU A 170 24.29 -2.87 -9.40
C GLU A 170 24.00 -1.69 -10.34
N LEU A 171 24.51 -1.77 -11.57
CA LEU A 171 24.28 -0.76 -12.59
C LEU A 171 22.88 -0.87 -13.21
N VAL A 172 22.29 -2.07 -13.24
CA VAL A 172 20.87 -2.25 -13.62
C VAL A 172 19.97 -1.57 -12.59
N GLU A 173 20.28 -1.71 -11.30
CA GLU A 173 19.55 -1.00 -10.25
C GLU A 173 19.68 0.52 -10.38
N GLN A 174 20.88 1.01 -10.70
CA GLN A 174 21.10 2.44 -10.99
C GLN A 174 20.25 2.93 -12.17
N GLU A 175 20.15 2.15 -13.26
CA GLU A 175 19.29 2.48 -14.39
C GLU A 175 17.81 2.53 -13.98
N LEU A 176 17.35 1.60 -13.15
CA LEU A 176 15.98 1.59 -12.62
C LEU A 176 15.71 2.83 -11.77
N TRP A 177 16.62 3.22 -10.88
CA TRP A 177 16.52 4.48 -10.14
C TRP A 177 16.44 5.69 -11.08
N GLY A 178 17.24 5.72 -12.15
CA GLY A 178 17.17 6.76 -13.17
C GLY A 178 15.79 6.87 -13.84
N VAL A 179 15.16 5.73 -14.14
CA VAL A 179 13.79 5.69 -14.70
C VAL A 179 12.77 6.26 -13.71
N LEU A 180 12.82 5.83 -12.44
CA LEU A 180 11.88 6.30 -11.43
C LEU A 180 12.05 7.80 -11.14
N LEU A 181 13.29 8.29 -11.10
CA LEU A 181 13.59 9.71 -10.95
C LEU A 181 13.04 10.53 -12.13
N ALA A 182 13.30 10.09 -13.36
CA ALA A 182 12.77 10.75 -14.55
C ALA A 182 11.24 10.82 -14.54
N TYR A 183 10.58 9.73 -14.12
CA TYR A 183 9.12 9.69 -13.94
C TYR A 183 8.64 10.72 -12.92
N ASN A 184 9.24 10.77 -11.74
CA ASN A 184 8.88 11.74 -10.71
C ASN A 184 9.11 13.19 -11.18
N LEU A 185 10.18 13.48 -11.91
CA LEU A 185 10.44 14.82 -12.44
C LEU A 185 9.32 15.27 -13.40
N VAL A 186 8.86 14.38 -14.28
CA VAL A 186 7.75 14.69 -15.20
C VAL A 186 6.45 14.91 -14.42
N ARG A 187 6.10 14.01 -13.48
CA ARG A 187 4.89 14.16 -12.65
C ARG A 187 4.93 15.44 -11.82
N TYR A 188 6.08 15.75 -11.22
CA TYR A 188 6.28 16.97 -10.45
C TYR A 188 6.08 18.23 -11.31
N GLN A 189 6.62 18.25 -12.53
CA GLN A 189 6.41 19.36 -13.44
C GLN A 189 4.93 19.51 -13.85
N MET A 190 4.22 18.40 -14.07
CA MET A 190 2.78 18.42 -14.37
C MET A 190 1.97 19.03 -13.22
N ILE A 191 2.28 18.66 -11.97
CA ILE A 191 1.64 19.21 -10.77
C ILE A 191 1.87 20.72 -10.69
N LYS A 192 3.13 21.14 -10.81
CA LYS A 192 3.47 22.57 -10.84
C LYS A 192 2.71 23.31 -11.94
N MET A 193 2.63 22.76 -13.15
CA MET A 193 1.89 23.39 -14.25
C MET A 193 0.39 23.49 -13.96
N ALA A 194 -0.19 22.48 -13.33
CA ALA A 194 -1.60 22.50 -12.94
C ALA A 194 -1.90 23.61 -11.90
N GLU A 195 -1.00 23.83 -10.94
CA GLU A 195 -1.13 24.90 -9.94
C GLU A 195 -1.15 26.32 -10.55
N HIS A 196 -0.56 26.50 -11.74
CA HIS A 196 -0.54 27.79 -12.43
C HIS A 196 -1.84 28.08 -13.21
N LEU A 197 -2.75 27.10 -13.35
CA LEU A 197 -4.06 27.29 -13.94
C LEU A 197 -4.99 27.99 -12.93
N LYS A 198 -5.22 29.29 -13.12
CA LYS A 198 -6.20 30.06 -12.32
C LYS A 198 -7.61 29.51 -12.56
N GLY A 199 -8.34 29.20 -11.48
CA GLY A 199 -9.80 29.01 -11.53
C GLY A 199 -10.36 27.60 -11.29
N TYR A 200 -9.57 26.65 -10.79
CA TYR A 200 -10.07 25.33 -10.36
C TYR A 200 -9.71 25.07 -8.89
N TRP A 201 -10.37 25.79 -7.98
CA TRP A 201 -10.50 25.46 -6.56
C TRP A 201 -11.87 25.92 -6.08
#